data_AF-A0A0F0L128-F1
#
_entry.id   AF-A0A0F0L128-F1
#
_cell.length_a   1.000
_cell.length_b   1.000
_cell.length_c   1.000
_cell.angle_alpha   90.00
_cell.angle_beta   90.00
_cell.angle_gamma   90.00
#
_symmetry.space_group_name_H-M   'P 1'
#
loop_
_entity.id
_entity.type
_entity.pdbx_description
1 polymer ?
#
loop_
_entity_poly.entity_id
_entity_poly.type
_entity_poly.pdbx_seq_one_letter_code
_entity_poly.pdbx_strand_id
1 'polypeptide(L)'
;MTHGFREGRGLAAPLDQVHSTQVPSGPLPPGPRVNAWERTGAVSDEPAVGVRELVDGLWLPGEFHRAEDGTSTRIHRRPVPSAGACYPVQTHFVDADGGRWAVDHDRGLFLRRDPRADRADGWPSNTPGDGIARVVFTVQPGRSFGRYRHRAWPLWIADTAYAVAAVGFLLGARAGRGLFGPSALLRGLLGVPRASDVDSWLGRGLVPEIPLAAVELPRAPLPVDAARRALGTRRSPATSEFAARTPARDQADTREQADARDRACAPDQADARDQADARDQADRPSMGLISRDGLSLRAEVEHLARASGQAWVRGASAVRSWSVPTTASASVIGTALWNAHLAAAGLCYRAALDGGCGVRPVSGFSSTGGRWILHAVAFLDSPGGSR
;
A
#
# COMPACT_ATOMS: atom_id res chain seq x y z
N MET A 1 -8.87 -14.90 -42.82
CA MET A 1 -8.71 -15.64 -41.54
C MET A 1 -8.63 -14.62 -40.42
N THR A 2 -9.78 -14.34 -39.81
CA THR A 2 -9.98 -13.38 -38.73
C THR A 2 -9.56 -14.02 -37.41
N HIS A 3 -8.37 -13.68 -36.92
CA HIS A 3 -8.00 -14.01 -35.54
C HIS A 3 -8.75 -13.07 -34.59
N GLY A 4 -9.86 -13.56 -34.06
CA GLY A 4 -10.55 -12.94 -32.94
C GLY A 4 -9.61 -12.89 -31.73
N PHE A 5 -9.16 -11.68 -31.39
CA PHE A 5 -8.61 -11.41 -30.06
C PHE A 5 -9.70 -11.75 -29.04
N ARG A 6 -9.47 -12.79 -28.23
CA ARG A 6 -10.29 -13.09 -27.06
C ARG A 6 -10.25 -11.89 -26.11
N GLU A 7 -11.30 -11.07 -26.12
CA GLU A 7 -11.62 -10.09 -25.07
C GLU A 7 -12.01 -10.74 -23.71
N GLY A 8 -11.84 -12.07 -23.56
CA GLY A 8 -12.47 -12.86 -22.50
C GLY A 8 -11.63 -13.25 -21.29
N ARG A 9 -10.42 -12.70 -21.06
CA ARG A 9 -9.66 -12.99 -19.83
C ARG A 9 -9.28 -11.69 -19.13
N GLY A 10 -10.24 -11.10 -18.42
CA GLY A 10 -10.01 -9.96 -17.52
C GLY A 10 -9.06 -10.29 -16.36
N LEU A 11 -8.86 -9.32 -15.44
CA LEU A 11 -8.00 -9.44 -14.26
C LEU A 11 -8.31 -10.62 -13.31
N ALA A 12 -9.45 -11.30 -13.48
CA ALA A 12 -9.86 -12.42 -12.65
C ALA A 12 -8.84 -13.58 -12.63
N ALA A 13 -8.43 -14.10 -13.80
CA ALA A 13 -7.51 -15.25 -13.84
C ALA A 13 -6.11 -14.94 -13.25
N PRO A 14 -5.47 -13.79 -13.53
CA PRO A 14 -4.27 -13.38 -12.82
C PRO A 14 -4.46 -13.21 -11.30
N LEU A 15 -5.64 -12.77 -10.85
CA LEU A 15 -5.94 -12.58 -9.44
C LEU A 15 -6.24 -13.90 -8.72
N ASP A 16 -6.86 -14.87 -9.39
CA ASP A 16 -6.98 -16.25 -8.89
C ASP A 16 -5.61 -16.86 -8.66
N GLN A 17 -4.66 -16.63 -9.57
CA GLN A 17 -3.30 -17.10 -9.40
C GLN A 17 -2.60 -16.42 -8.20
N VAL A 18 -2.76 -15.09 -8.03
CA VAL A 18 -2.24 -14.34 -6.87
C VAL A 18 -2.73 -14.94 -5.55
N HIS A 19 -4.02 -15.25 -5.49
CA HIS A 19 -4.69 -15.75 -4.29
C HIS A 19 -4.69 -17.29 -4.19
N SER A 20 -3.92 -17.97 -5.05
CA SER A 20 -3.75 -19.40 -4.97
C SER A 20 -2.84 -19.78 -3.80
N THR A 21 -3.00 -21.01 -3.32
CA THR A 21 -2.12 -21.60 -2.31
C THR A 21 -0.73 -21.96 -2.86
N GLN A 22 -0.50 -21.78 -4.18
CA GLN A 22 0.77 -22.08 -4.82
C GLN A 22 1.88 -21.19 -4.23
N VAL A 23 2.92 -21.82 -3.70
CA VAL A 23 4.09 -21.11 -3.20
C VAL A 23 4.86 -20.50 -4.38
N PRO A 24 5.27 -19.22 -4.31
CA PRO A 24 6.16 -18.64 -5.32
C PRO A 24 7.41 -19.50 -5.48
N SER A 25 7.83 -19.78 -6.71
CA SER A 25 9.12 -20.42 -6.99
C SER A 25 10.26 -19.60 -6.37
N GLY A 26 11.39 -20.26 -6.06
CA GLY A 26 12.54 -19.67 -5.35
C GLY A 26 13.01 -18.32 -5.92
N PRO A 27 13.74 -17.52 -5.12
CA PRO A 27 14.05 -16.13 -5.46
C PRO A 27 14.89 -16.03 -6.74
N LEU A 28 14.62 -15.03 -7.59
CA LEU A 28 15.54 -14.59 -8.64
C LEU A 28 16.38 -13.41 -8.16
N PRO A 29 17.53 -13.16 -8.80
CA PRO A 29 18.22 -11.88 -8.66
C PRO A 29 17.24 -10.72 -8.86
N PRO A 30 17.13 -9.79 -7.90
CA PRO A 30 16.31 -8.61 -8.09
C PRO A 30 16.96 -7.75 -9.18
N GLY A 31 16.13 -7.09 -10.00
CA GLY A 31 16.60 -6.03 -10.89
C GLY A 31 17.29 -4.88 -10.13
N PRO A 32 17.84 -3.88 -10.87
CA PRO A 32 18.52 -2.74 -10.26
C PRO A 32 17.60 -2.01 -9.26
N ARG A 33 18.19 -1.27 -8.32
CA ARG A 33 17.44 -0.46 -7.34
C ARG A 33 16.83 0.79 -7.96
N VAL A 34 17.60 1.40 -8.85
CA VAL A 34 17.27 2.60 -9.60
C VAL A 34 17.78 2.44 -11.01
N ASN A 35 17.10 3.07 -11.97
CA ASN A 35 17.58 3.13 -13.35
C ASN A 35 18.75 4.11 -13.45
N ALA A 36 19.79 3.75 -14.22
CA ALA A 36 21.01 4.55 -14.36
C ALA A 36 20.83 5.70 -15.39
N TRP A 37 19.88 6.60 -15.14
CA TRP A 37 19.48 7.66 -16.06
C TRP A 37 20.65 8.58 -16.49
N GLU A 38 21.66 8.76 -15.64
CA GLU A 38 22.87 9.53 -15.99
C GLU A 38 23.59 8.96 -17.24
N ARG A 39 23.54 7.64 -17.44
CA ARG A 39 24.13 6.97 -18.61
C ARG A 39 23.36 7.22 -19.90
N THR A 40 22.15 7.77 -19.79
CA THR A 40 21.30 8.16 -20.93
C THR A 40 21.44 9.64 -21.29
N GLY A 41 22.38 10.35 -20.66
CA GLY A 41 22.59 11.78 -20.85
C GLY A 41 21.76 12.67 -19.92
N ALA A 42 21.05 12.09 -18.94
CA ALA A 42 20.40 12.89 -17.91
C ALA A 42 21.46 13.56 -17.02
N VAL A 43 21.25 14.84 -16.69
CA VAL A 43 22.20 15.66 -15.93
C VAL A 43 21.67 15.93 -14.53
N SER A 44 22.57 16.04 -13.55
CA SER A 44 22.17 16.45 -12.20
C SER A 44 21.64 17.88 -12.25
N ASP A 45 20.41 18.09 -11.80
CA ASP A 45 19.75 19.39 -11.78
C ASP A 45 18.71 19.42 -10.66
N GLU A 46 18.63 20.52 -9.94
CA GLU A 46 17.69 20.67 -8.83
C GLU A 46 16.30 21.06 -9.35
N PRO A 47 15.23 20.39 -8.89
CA PRO A 47 13.86 20.78 -9.23
C PRO A 47 13.46 22.07 -8.49
N ALA A 48 12.22 22.52 -8.72
CA ALA A 48 11.63 23.63 -7.99
C ALA A 48 11.67 23.44 -6.46
N VAL A 49 11.72 24.55 -5.73
CA VAL A 49 11.76 24.60 -4.25
C VAL A 49 10.67 23.72 -3.63
N GLY A 50 11.04 22.93 -2.63
CA GLY A 50 10.13 22.05 -1.90
C GLY A 50 10.04 20.61 -2.45
N VAL A 51 10.40 20.39 -3.72
CA VAL A 51 10.35 19.04 -4.33
C VAL A 51 11.37 18.12 -3.69
N ARG A 52 12.58 18.61 -3.39
CA ARG A 52 13.61 17.84 -2.68
C ARG A 52 13.14 17.41 -1.30
N GLU A 53 12.60 18.35 -0.52
CA GLU A 53 12.10 18.07 0.83
C GLU A 53 10.96 17.05 0.82
N LEU A 54 10.08 17.11 -0.19
CA LEU A 54 9.05 16.10 -0.40
C LEU A 54 9.66 14.72 -0.68
N VAL A 55 10.58 14.63 -1.64
CA VAL A 55 11.24 13.37 -2.01
C VAL A 55 12.04 12.78 -0.85
N ASP A 56 12.77 13.61 -0.10
CA ASP A 56 13.47 13.18 1.11
C ASP A 56 12.47 12.69 2.17
N GLY A 57 11.35 13.38 2.35
CA GLY A 57 10.27 12.94 3.23
C GLY A 57 9.69 11.57 2.87
N LEU A 58 9.72 11.18 1.59
CA LEU A 58 9.25 9.89 1.12
C LEU A 58 10.32 8.79 1.23
N TRP A 59 11.57 9.11 0.90
CA TRP A 59 12.57 8.10 0.53
C TRP A 59 13.91 8.19 1.23
N LEU A 60 14.19 9.26 2.00
CA LEU A 60 15.49 9.45 2.64
C LEU A 60 15.88 8.18 3.41
N PRO A 61 17.02 7.55 3.09
CA PRO A 61 17.37 6.27 3.67
C PRO A 61 17.61 6.41 5.17
N GLY A 62 16.94 5.55 5.93
CA GLY A 62 17.18 5.39 7.36
C GLY A 62 18.12 4.22 7.65
N GLU A 63 17.97 3.65 8.85
CA GLU A 63 18.67 2.42 9.24
C GLU A 63 18.38 1.27 8.27
N PHE A 64 19.29 0.29 8.22
CA PHE A 64 19.05 -0.94 7.49
C PHE A 64 17.89 -1.76 8.06
N HIS A 65 17.20 -2.49 7.19
CA HIS A 65 16.29 -3.55 7.62
C HIS A 65 17.04 -4.60 8.41
N ARG A 66 16.35 -5.26 9.35
CA ARG A 66 16.89 -6.37 10.13
C ARG A 66 16.23 -7.68 9.71
N ALA A 67 17.00 -8.75 9.68
CA ALA A 67 16.47 -10.10 9.54
C ALA A 67 15.81 -10.56 10.85
N GLU A 68 15.21 -11.75 10.83
CA GLU A 68 14.48 -12.31 11.98
C GLU A 68 15.38 -12.56 13.19
N ASP A 69 16.63 -12.93 12.95
CA ASP A 69 17.69 -13.06 13.98
C ASP A 69 18.24 -11.71 14.48
N GLY A 70 17.71 -10.59 14.00
CA GLY A 70 18.12 -9.23 14.36
C GLY A 70 19.32 -8.69 13.57
N THR A 71 19.95 -9.51 12.71
CA THR A 71 21.12 -9.09 11.91
C THR A 71 20.73 -8.02 10.90
N SER A 72 21.63 -7.06 10.68
CA SER A 72 21.40 -5.98 9.71
C SER A 72 21.53 -6.49 8.28
N THR A 73 20.56 -6.16 7.44
CA THR A 73 20.62 -6.40 5.99
C THR A 73 21.39 -5.27 5.27
N ARG A 74 21.51 -5.39 3.94
CA ARG A 74 22.08 -4.34 3.06
C ARG A 74 21.02 -3.40 2.45
N ILE A 75 19.78 -3.46 2.93
CA ILE A 75 18.67 -2.69 2.37
C ILE A 75 18.27 -1.62 3.39
N HIS A 76 18.39 -0.35 3.02
CA HIS A 76 17.93 0.75 3.86
C HIS A 76 16.41 0.71 4.02
N ARG A 77 15.95 1.01 5.23
CA ARG A 77 14.57 1.38 5.47
C ARG A 77 14.30 2.74 4.85
N ARG A 78 13.06 2.93 4.42
CA ARG A 78 12.56 4.20 3.88
C ARG A 78 11.25 4.56 4.58
N PRO A 79 10.92 5.86 4.69
CA PRO A 79 9.68 6.32 5.29
C PRO A 79 8.44 5.64 4.69
N VAL A 80 8.36 5.60 3.35
CA VAL A 80 7.35 4.81 2.64
C VAL A 80 7.73 3.32 2.68
N PRO A 81 6.87 2.43 3.21
CA PRO A 81 7.15 1.01 3.28
C PRO A 81 7.04 0.34 1.91
N SER A 82 7.65 -0.84 1.80
CA SER A 82 7.52 -1.71 0.63
C SER A 82 7.45 -3.18 1.06
N ALA A 83 6.61 -3.95 0.37
CA ALA A 83 6.49 -5.38 0.60
C ALA A 83 7.86 -6.07 0.48
N GLY A 84 8.28 -6.74 1.57
CA GLY A 84 9.54 -7.49 1.61
C GLY A 84 10.80 -6.66 1.39
N ALA A 85 10.73 -5.33 1.62
CA ALA A 85 11.82 -4.40 1.33
C ALA A 85 12.27 -4.44 -0.15
N CYS A 86 11.35 -4.76 -1.07
CA CYS A 86 11.63 -4.83 -2.51
C CYS A 86 11.83 -3.46 -3.14
N TYR A 87 11.24 -2.40 -2.59
CA TYR A 87 11.29 -1.01 -3.07
C TYR A 87 11.27 -0.90 -4.62
N PRO A 88 10.20 -1.38 -5.29
CA PRO A 88 10.10 -1.35 -6.75
C PRO A 88 9.77 0.04 -7.29
N VAL A 89 9.22 0.93 -6.44
CA VAL A 89 8.72 2.25 -6.84
C VAL A 89 9.90 3.17 -7.18
N GLN A 90 9.85 3.75 -8.38
CA GLN A 90 10.71 4.86 -8.79
C GLN A 90 9.91 6.16 -8.75
N THR A 91 10.61 7.27 -8.48
CA THR A 91 10.01 8.60 -8.44
C THR A 91 10.52 9.42 -9.61
N HIS A 92 9.58 10.05 -10.29
CA HIS A 92 9.84 11.04 -11.31
C HIS A 92 9.13 12.34 -10.94
N PHE A 93 9.66 13.46 -11.39
CA PHE A 93 9.02 14.76 -11.28
C PHE A 93 8.82 15.34 -12.68
N VAL A 94 7.64 15.90 -12.91
CA VAL A 94 7.30 16.63 -14.13
C VAL A 94 6.90 18.04 -13.70
N ASP A 95 7.59 19.07 -14.18
CA ASP A 95 7.21 20.45 -13.88
C ASP A 95 6.01 20.93 -14.72
N ALA A 96 5.58 22.16 -14.49
CA ALA A 96 4.46 22.77 -15.21
C ALA A 96 4.74 22.99 -16.71
N ASP A 97 6.02 23.11 -17.09
CA ASP A 97 6.48 23.36 -18.46
C ASP A 97 6.81 22.06 -19.22
N GLY A 98 6.69 20.90 -18.54
CA GLY A 98 6.95 19.58 -19.08
C GLY A 98 8.40 19.10 -18.95
N GLY A 99 9.25 19.82 -18.21
CA GLY A 99 10.57 19.37 -17.75
C GLY A 99 10.44 18.13 -16.87
N ARG A 100 11.42 17.22 -16.94
CA ARG A 100 11.33 15.87 -16.36
C ARG A 100 12.60 15.50 -15.62
N TRP A 101 12.42 14.99 -14.40
CA TRP A 101 13.49 14.48 -13.57
C TRP A 101 13.18 13.05 -13.18
N ALA A 102 14.20 12.19 -13.24
CA ALA A 102 14.20 10.92 -12.54
C ALA A 102 14.95 11.08 -11.22
N VAL A 103 14.48 10.43 -10.16
CA VAL A 103 15.14 10.49 -8.85
C VAL A 103 16.00 9.24 -8.65
N ASP A 104 17.30 9.44 -8.44
CA ASP A 104 18.17 8.40 -7.89
C ASP A 104 18.01 8.39 -6.37
N HIS A 105 17.17 7.50 -5.87
CA HIS A 105 16.90 7.39 -4.44
C HIS A 105 18.09 6.91 -3.60
N ASP A 106 19.06 6.21 -4.20
CA ASP A 106 20.21 5.69 -3.45
C ASP A 106 21.28 6.77 -3.29
N ARG A 107 21.41 7.68 -4.27
CA ARG A 107 22.35 8.81 -4.23
C ARG A 107 21.71 10.14 -3.80
N GLY A 108 20.39 10.22 -3.72
CA GLY A 108 19.67 11.46 -3.40
C GLY A 108 19.75 12.52 -4.50
N LEU A 109 19.88 12.10 -5.77
CA LEU A 109 20.06 12.99 -6.92
C LEU A 109 18.77 13.13 -7.73
N PHE A 110 18.55 14.34 -8.25
CA PHE A 110 17.58 14.61 -9.29
C PHE A 110 18.30 14.68 -10.63
N LEU A 111 17.89 13.83 -11.57
CA LEU A 111 18.50 13.69 -12.88
C LEU A 111 17.53 14.22 -13.93
N ARG A 112 17.77 15.44 -14.41
CA ARG A 112 16.99 16.05 -15.47
C ARG A 112 17.26 15.36 -16.79
N ARG A 113 16.18 14.86 -17.38
CA ARG A 113 16.20 14.16 -18.67
C ARG A 113 16.27 15.17 -19.80
N ASP A 114 16.95 14.80 -20.88
CA ASP A 114 16.95 15.54 -22.13
C ASP A 114 15.90 14.95 -23.11
N PRO A 115 14.79 15.67 -23.37
CA PRO A 115 13.79 15.21 -24.33
C PRO A 115 14.30 15.06 -25.76
N ARG A 116 15.39 15.74 -26.13
CA ARG A 116 16.00 15.60 -27.47
C ARG A 116 16.71 14.26 -27.59
N ALA A 117 17.51 13.90 -26.59
CA ALA A 117 18.13 12.58 -26.49
C ALA A 117 17.08 11.46 -26.49
N ASP A 118 16.00 11.61 -25.70
CA ASP A 118 14.90 10.63 -25.69
C ASP A 118 14.31 10.41 -27.10
N ARG A 119 14.03 11.49 -27.84
CA ARG A 119 13.50 11.39 -29.21
C ARG A 119 14.50 10.80 -30.21
N ALA A 120 15.79 11.11 -30.06
CA ALA A 120 16.84 10.55 -30.93
C ALA A 120 16.90 9.02 -30.79
N ASP A 121 16.61 8.50 -29.60
CA ASP A 121 16.54 7.07 -29.29
C ASP A 121 15.16 6.45 -29.57
N GLY A 122 14.29 7.17 -30.29
CA GLY A 122 12.96 6.68 -30.71
C GLY A 122 11.93 6.59 -29.57
N TRP A 123 12.21 7.15 -28.39
CA TRP A 123 11.24 7.16 -27.31
C TRP A 123 10.08 8.14 -27.61
N PRO A 124 8.88 7.88 -27.07
CA PRO A 124 7.70 8.71 -27.35
C PRO A 124 7.94 10.19 -27.03
N SER A 125 7.47 11.04 -27.94
CA SER A 125 7.53 12.49 -27.78
C SER A 125 6.70 12.96 -26.58
N ASN A 126 7.17 14.05 -25.98
CA ASN A 126 6.57 14.64 -24.79
C ASN A 126 5.14 15.12 -25.05
N THR A 127 4.26 14.91 -24.07
CA THR A 127 3.10 15.80 -23.91
C THR A 127 3.62 17.19 -23.52
N PRO A 128 3.18 18.28 -24.18
CA PRO A 128 3.47 19.64 -23.73
C PRO A 128 3.11 19.83 -22.26
N GLY A 129 3.81 20.73 -21.57
CA GLY A 129 3.43 21.16 -20.23
C GLY A 129 1.99 21.67 -20.23
N ASP A 130 1.19 21.19 -19.29
CA ASP A 130 -0.20 21.59 -19.11
C ASP A 130 -0.37 22.60 -17.96
N GLY A 131 0.73 23.18 -17.50
CA GLY A 131 0.76 24.13 -16.39
C GLY A 131 0.71 23.48 -15.00
N ILE A 132 0.73 22.14 -14.91
CA ILE A 132 0.56 21.42 -13.65
C ILE A 132 1.79 20.55 -13.35
N ALA A 133 2.49 20.90 -12.28
CA ALA A 133 3.60 20.10 -11.75
C ALA A 133 3.08 18.83 -11.07
N ARG A 134 3.79 17.71 -11.25
CA ARG A 134 3.39 16.39 -10.75
C ARG A 134 4.59 15.59 -10.27
N VAL A 135 4.40 14.85 -9.18
CA VAL A 135 5.23 13.67 -8.88
C VAL A 135 4.59 12.46 -9.54
N VAL A 136 5.36 11.67 -10.26
CA VAL A 136 4.91 10.46 -10.96
C VAL A 136 5.64 9.26 -10.39
N PHE A 137 4.88 8.25 -9.97
CA PHE A 137 5.40 7.00 -9.46
C PHE A 137 5.30 5.91 -10.52
N THR A 138 6.43 5.30 -10.81
CA THR A 138 6.52 4.10 -11.65
C THR A 138 6.95 2.91 -10.79
N VAL A 139 6.83 1.70 -11.33
CA VAL A 139 7.41 0.50 -10.72
C VAL A 139 8.36 -0.19 -11.67
N GLN A 140 9.46 -0.71 -11.13
CA GLN A 140 10.34 -1.67 -11.80
C GLN A 140 9.88 -3.09 -11.43
N PRO A 141 9.16 -3.80 -12.33
CA PRO A 141 8.48 -5.06 -11.98
C PRO A 141 9.42 -6.13 -11.43
N GLY A 142 10.65 -6.18 -11.97
CA GLY A 142 11.67 -7.17 -11.64
C GLY A 142 12.03 -7.24 -10.14
N ARG A 143 11.94 -6.12 -9.39
CA ARG A 143 12.34 -6.11 -7.97
C ARG A 143 11.39 -6.92 -7.09
N SER A 144 10.08 -6.74 -7.28
CA SER A 144 9.08 -7.53 -6.55
C SER A 144 8.86 -8.89 -7.19
N PHE A 145 8.96 -9.00 -8.52
CA PHE A 145 8.81 -10.29 -9.20
C PHE A 145 9.88 -11.30 -8.76
N GLY A 146 11.13 -10.87 -8.55
CA GLY A 146 12.20 -11.75 -8.11
C GLY A 146 11.88 -12.48 -6.80
N ARG A 147 11.08 -11.89 -5.91
CA ARG A 147 10.67 -12.49 -4.63
C ARG A 147 9.28 -13.10 -4.68
N TYR A 148 8.31 -12.42 -5.30
CA TYR A 148 6.89 -12.73 -5.16
C TYR A 148 6.28 -13.41 -6.39
N ARG A 149 7.00 -13.47 -7.51
CA ARG A 149 6.57 -14.16 -8.74
C ARG A 149 5.16 -13.72 -9.16
N HIS A 150 4.24 -14.66 -9.33
CA HIS A 150 2.84 -14.42 -9.70
C HIS A 150 2.09 -13.54 -8.68
N ARG A 151 2.56 -13.42 -7.43
CA ARG A 151 1.99 -12.55 -6.39
C ARG A 151 2.52 -11.11 -6.44
N ALA A 152 3.41 -10.77 -7.35
CA ALA A 152 4.09 -9.48 -7.35
C ALA A 152 3.21 -8.32 -7.82
N TRP A 153 2.31 -8.54 -8.78
CA TRP A 153 1.63 -7.43 -9.44
C TRP A 153 0.69 -6.60 -8.54
N PRO A 154 -0.07 -7.18 -7.59
CA PRO A 154 -0.83 -6.37 -6.64
C PRO A 154 0.08 -5.59 -5.69
N LEU A 155 1.27 -6.13 -5.39
CA LEU A 155 2.26 -5.46 -4.53
C LEU A 155 2.87 -4.24 -5.22
N TRP A 156 2.93 -4.21 -6.56
CA TRP A 156 3.30 -3.01 -7.30
C TRP A 156 2.32 -1.86 -7.06
N ILE A 157 1.02 -2.18 -7.09
CA ILE A 157 -0.05 -1.21 -6.79
C ILE A 157 0.01 -0.83 -5.31
N ALA A 158 0.20 -1.79 -4.40
CA ALA A 158 0.30 -1.53 -2.97
C ALA A 158 1.43 -0.56 -2.64
N ASP A 159 2.66 -0.85 -3.07
CA ASP A 159 3.81 0.01 -2.80
C ASP A 159 3.62 1.42 -3.41
N THR A 160 3.03 1.50 -4.61
CA THR A 160 2.72 2.80 -5.24
C THR A 160 1.62 3.56 -4.49
N ALA A 161 0.58 2.89 -4.02
CA ALA A 161 -0.50 3.49 -3.23
C ALA A 161 0.01 4.02 -1.89
N TYR A 162 0.95 3.30 -1.24
CA TYR A 162 1.61 3.80 -0.03
C TYR A 162 2.44 5.07 -0.31
N ALA A 163 3.11 5.16 -1.47
CA ALA A 163 3.82 6.37 -1.89
C ALA A 163 2.86 7.54 -2.15
N VAL A 164 1.76 7.30 -2.88
CA VAL A 164 0.72 8.33 -3.13
C VAL A 164 0.09 8.83 -1.81
N ALA A 165 -0.29 7.90 -0.93
CA ALA A 165 -0.84 8.26 0.37
C ALA A 165 0.17 9.05 1.22
N ALA A 166 1.47 8.80 1.07
CA ALA A 166 2.50 9.53 1.77
C ALA A 166 2.65 10.96 1.23
N VAL A 167 2.52 11.19 -0.08
CA VAL A 167 2.44 12.56 -0.64
C VAL A 167 1.25 13.31 -0.05
N GLY A 168 0.06 12.68 -0.03
CA GLY A 168 -1.13 13.26 0.58
C GLY A 168 -0.95 13.57 2.06
N PHE A 169 -0.31 12.67 2.81
CA PHE A 169 -0.01 12.85 4.24
C PHE A 169 0.99 13.97 4.50
N LEU A 170 2.06 14.06 3.69
CA LEU A 170 3.10 15.08 3.82
C LEU A 170 2.59 16.46 3.42
N LEU A 171 1.74 16.59 2.41
CA LEU A 171 1.26 17.89 1.93
C LEU A 171 -0.08 18.33 2.56
N GLY A 172 -0.84 17.39 3.15
CA GLY A 172 -2.16 17.63 3.72
C GLY A 172 -3.15 18.09 2.66
N ALA A 173 -3.98 19.09 3.00
CA ALA A 173 -4.99 19.66 2.10
C ALA A 173 -4.41 20.33 0.82
N ARG A 174 -3.09 20.53 0.75
CA ARG A 174 -2.41 21.09 -0.43
C ARG A 174 -2.07 20.05 -1.50
N ALA A 175 -2.18 18.76 -1.20
CA ALA A 175 -2.01 17.72 -2.22
C ALA A 175 -3.11 17.87 -3.28
N GLY A 176 -2.70 17.92 -4.56
CA GLY A 176 -3.65 18.01 -5.66
C GLY A 176 -4.24 16.65 -6.04
N ARG A 177 -4.83 16.58 -7.24
CA ARG A 177 -5.50 15.38 -7.72
C ARG A 177 -4.53 14.24 -7.98
N GLY A 178 -4.96 13.01 -7.68
CA GLY A 178 -4.29 11.78 -8.09
C GLY A 178 -4.78 11.25 -9.44
N LEU A 179 -3.86 10.79 -10.27
CA LEU A 179 -4.11 10.00 -11.48
C LEU A 179 -3.58 8.59 -11.25
N PHE A 180 -4.38 7.57 -11.58
CA PHE A 180 -4.03 6.16 -11.34
C PHE A 180 -4.05 5.37 -12.64
N GLY A 181 -3.12 4.43 -12.74
CA GLY A 181 -2.85 3.67 -13.95
C GLY A 181 -2.74 2.16 -13.72
N PRO A 182 -2.15 1.44 -14.70
CA PRO A 182 -1.39 1.96 -15.84
C PRO A 182 -2.25 2.64 -16.92
N SER A 183 -1.77 3.73 -17.54
CA SER A 183 -2.50 4.43 -18.62
C SER A 183 -1.57 5.06 -19.66
N ALA A 184 -2.11 5.37 -20.86
CA ALA A 184 -1.37 6.11 -21.88
C ALA A 184 -1.02 7.53 -21.43
N LEU A 185 -1.91 8.16 -20.65
CA LEU A 185 -1.68 9.48 -20.07
C LEU A 185 -0.45 9.49 -19.16
N LEU A 186 -0.34 8.56 -18.21
CA LEU A 186 0.82 8.49 -17.31
C LEU A 186 2.13 8.20 -18.06
N ARG A 187 2.07 7.40 -19.13
CA ARG A 187 3.24 7.20 -20.00
C ARG A 187 3.61 8.46 -20.77
N GLY A 188 2.63 9.22 -21.27
CA GLY A 188 2.89 10.51 -21.95
C GLY A 188 3.52 11.56 -21.04
N LEU A 189 3.09 11.60 -19.76
CA LEU A 189 3.70 12.45 -18.73
C LEU A 189 5.20 12.16 -18.54
N LEU A 190 5.64 10.91 -18.77
CA LEU A 190 7.06 10.54 -18.67
C LEU A 190 7.76 10.38 -20.02
N GLY A 191 7.05 10.25 -21.14
CA GLY A 191 7.68 10.19 -22.46
C GLY A 191 8.56 8.95 -22.56
N VAL A 192 8.05 7.85 -21.97
CA VAL A 192 8.74 6.57 -21.91
C VAL A 192 7.96 5.54 -22.74
N PRO A 193 8.65 4.57 -23.35
CA PRO A 193 8.00 3.50 -24.07
C PRO A 193 7.15 2.64 -23.13
N ARG A 194 6.32 1.77 -23.70
CA ARG A 194 5.58 0.78 -22.89
C ARG A 194 6.59 -0.12 -22.18
N ALA A 195 6.29 -0.55 -20.96
CA ALA A 195 7.17 -1.50 -20.26
C ALA A 195 7.32 -2.84 -20.99
N SER A 196 6.36 -3.20 -21.84
CA SER A 196 6.42 -4.40 -22.70
C SER A 196 7.39 -4.26 -23.88
N ASP A 197 7.81 -3.04 -24.21
CA ASP A 197 8.79 -2.76 -25.26
C ASP A 197 10.20 -2.82 -24.65
N VAL A 198 10.58 -4.05 -24.25
CA VAL A 198 11.78 -4.31 -23.44
C VAL A 198 13.05 -3.85 -24.15
N ASP A 199 13.12 -4.05 -25.47
CA ASP A 199 14.29 -3.72 -26.29
C ASP A 199 14.57 -2.20 -26.26
N SER A 200 13.54 -1.35 -26.31
CA SER A 200 13.69 0.10 -26.23
C SER A 200 14.25 0.59 -24.89
N TRP A 201 13.99 -0.13 -23.79
CA TRP A 201 14.57 0.17 -22.48
C TRP A 201 16.01 -0.34 -22.39
N LEU A 202 16.23 -1.61 -22.73
CA LEU A 202 17.53 -2.26 -22.61
C LEU A 202 18.57 -1.65 -23.56
N GLY A 203 18.16 -1.19 -24.75
CA GLY A 203 19.02 -0.48 -25.70
C GLY A 203 19.64 0.80 -25.12
N ARG A 204 19.01 1.42 -24.11
CA ARG A 204 19.55 2.57 -23.37
C ARG A 204 20.22 2.18 -22.04
N GLY A 205 20.38 0.88 -21.77
CA GLY A 205 20.91 0.38 -20.50
C GLY A 205 19.98 0.58 -19.31
N LEU A 206 18.69 0.76 -19.55
CA LEU A 206 17.66 0.93 -18.53
C LEU A 206 16.79 -0.33 -18.42
N VAL A 207 16.13 -0.54 -17.28
CA VAL A 207 15.11 -1.59 -17.13
C VAL A 207 13.70 -1.01 -17.29
N PRO A 208 12.74 -1.79 -17.82
CA PRO A 208 11.36 -1.33 -17.99
C PRO A 208 10.70 -0.83 -16.70
N GLU A 209 10.02 0.31 -16.81
CA GLU A 209 9.19 0.88 -15.77
C GLU A 209 7.72 0.97 -16.19
N ILE A 210 6.79 0.69 -15.26
CA ILE A 210 5.34 0.86 -15.46
C ILE A 210 4.88 2.09 -14.68
N PRO A 211 4.47 3.19 -15.34
CA PRO A 211 3.84 4.32 -14.66
C PRO A 211 2.49 3.93 -14.06
N LEU A 212 2.34 4.07 -12.75
CA LEU A 212 1.16 3.63 -12.01
C LEU A 212 0.40 4.75 -11.34
N ALA A 213 1.06 5.84 -10.94
CA ALA A 213 0.35 6.98 -10.38
C ALA A 213 1.04 8.32 -10.69
N ALA A 214 0.27 9.39 -10.69
CA ALA A 214 0.77 10.75 -10.59
C ALA A 214 -0.04 11.54 -9.56
N VAL A 215 0.60 12.46 -8.85
CA VAL A 215 -0.05 13.36 -7.89
C VAL A 215 0.32 14.79 -8.26
N GLU A 216 -0.69 15.63 -8.45
CA GLU A 216 -0.49 17.05 -8.69
C GLU A 216 0.11 17.73 -7.45
N LEU A 217 1.09 18.58 -7.69
CA LEU A 217 1.82 19.27 -6.65
C LEU A 217 1.44 20.75 -6.62
N PRO A 218 1.31 21.37 -5.43
CA PRO A 218 1.26 22.81 -5.33
C PRO A 218 2.60 23.42 -5.79
N ARG A 219 2.61 24.72 -6.11
CA ARG A 219 3.83 25.42 -6.56
C ARG A 219 5.04 25.24 -5.63
N ALA A 220 4.80 25.15 -4.33
CA ALA A 220 5.81 24.87 -3.31
C ALA A 220 5.37 23.68 -2.43
N PRO A 221 5.74 22.44 -2.78
CA PRO A 221 5.29 21.22 -2.10
C PRO A 221 6.08 20.94 -0.81
N LEU A 222 6.14 21.92 0.09
CA LEU A 222 6.82 21.77 1.39
C LEU A 222 6.07 20.78 2.28
N PRO A 223 6.71 19.72 2.82
CA PRO A 223 6.06 18.80 3.75
C PRO A 223 5.64 19.46 5.07
N VAL A 224 4.57 18.96 5.68
CA VAL A 224 4.17 19.26 7.06
C VAL A 224 5.13 18.53 8.01
N ASP A 225 5.81 19.26 8.88
CA ASP A 225 6.85 18.72 9.74
C ASP A 225 6.40 17.56 10.64
N ALA A 226 5.20 17.67 11.23
CA ALA A 226 4.64 16.60 12.06
C ALA A 226 4.42 15.32 11.25
N ALA A 227 3.89 15.44 10.02
CA ALA A 227 3.71 14.32 9.11
C ALA A 227 5.07 13.73 8.68
N ARG A 228 6.05 14.57 8.35
CA ARG A 228 7.40 14.13 7.99
C ARG A 228 8.06 13.32 9.12
N ARG A 229 8.00 13.83 10.36
CA ARG A 229 8.51 13.12 11.53
C ARG A 229 7.79 11.81 11.76
N ALA A 230 6.46 11.82 11.79
CA ALA A 230 5.63 10.62 11.99
C ALA A 230 5.92 9.55 10.94
N LEU A 231 6.02 9.92 9.65
CA LEU A 231 6.32 8.99 8.58
C LEU A 231 7.73 8.40 8.70
N GLY A 232 8.73 9.22 9.03
CA GLY A 232 10.12 8.77 9.19
C GLY A 232 10.34 7.83 10.39
N THR A 233 9.64 8.07 11.50
CA THR A 233 9.75 7.25 12.72
C THR A 233 8.80 6.07 12.75
N ARG A 234 7.77 6.02 11.89
CA ARG A 234 6.78 4.94 11.84
C ARG A 234 7.44 3.56 11.81
N ARG A 235 7.05 2.70 12.75
CA ARG A 235 7.37 1.26 12.71
C ARG A 235 6.08 0.47 12.92
N SER A 236 5.93 -0.62 12.18
CA SER A 236 4.84 -1.57 12.47
C SER A 236 5.29 -2.45 13.64
N PRO A 237 4.39 -2.77 14.59
CA PRO A 237 4.72 -3.67 15.69
C PRO A 237 5.24 -5.01 15.17
N ALA A 238 6.11 -5.66 15.94
CA ALA A 238 6.60 -6.99 15.62
C ALA A 238 5.45 -8.01 15.69
N THR A 239 5.51 -9.06 14.87
CA THR A 239 4.49 -10.14 14.90
C THR A 239 4.46 -10.85 16.26
N SER A 240 5.58 -10.90 16.97
CA SER A 240 5.68 -11.43 18.34
C SER A 240 4.85 -10.65 19.35
N GLU A 241 4.72 -9.32 19.20
CA GLU A 241 3.90 -8.49 20.09
C GLU A 241 2.41 -8.83 19.96
N PHE A 242 1.95 -9.14 18.74
CA PHE A 242 0.60 -9.66 18.54
C PHE A 242 0.48 -11.08 19.10
N ALA A 243 1.42 -11.96 18.75
CA ALA A 243 1.38 -13.37 19.19
C ALA A 243 1.29 -13.50 20.71
N ALA A 244 2.00 -12.66 21.47
CA ALA A 244 1.96 -12.61 22.93
C ALA A 244 0.56 -12.33 23.52
N ARG A 245 -0.34 -11.69 22.76
CA ARG A 245 -1.73 -11.40 23.20
C ARG A 245 -2.72 -12.53 22.92
N THR A 246 -2.34 -13.53 22.13
CA THR A 246 -3.23 -14.62 21.73
C THR A 246 -3.75 -15.44 22.92
N PRO A 247 -2.89 -15.91 23.86
CA PRO A 247 -3.35 -16.75 24.96
C PRO A 247 -4.33 -16.04 25.90
N ALA A 248 -4.09 -14.76 26.20
CA ALA A 248 -4.96 -13.96 27.05
C ALA A 248 -6.36 -13.79 26.45
N ARG A 249 -6.45 -13.70 25.12
CA ARG A 249 -7.73 -13.66 24.41
C ARG A 249 -8.44 -14.99 24.39
N ASP A 250 -7.73 -16.08 24.09
CA ASP A 250 -8.35 -17.41 24.11
C ASP A 250 -8.93 -17.76 25.49
N GLN A 251 -8.28 -17.30 26.57
CA GLN A 251 -8.78 -17.44 27.94
C GLN A 251 -10.00 -16.55 28.22
N ALA A 252 -9.97 -15.27 27.84
CA ALA A 252 -11.13 -14.38 27.98
C ALA A 252 -12.35 -14.93 27.22
N ASP A 253 -12.13 -15.45 26.01
CA ASP A 253 -13.15 -16.05 25.16
C ASP A 253 -13.77 -17.31 25.77
N THR A 254 -12.98 -18.09 26.51
CA THR A 254 -13.45 -19.30 27.18
C THR A 254 -14.35 -18.94 28.36
N ARG A 255 -14.02 -17.87 29.09
CA ARG A 255 -14.83 -17.35 30.20
C ARG A 255 -16.15 -16.76 29.71
N GLU A 256 -16.13 -15.91 28.68
CA GLU A 256 -17.35 -15.31 28.13
C GLU A 256 -18.32 -16.38 27.59
N GLN A 257 -17.79 -17.45 26.96
CA GLN A 257 -18.61 -18.58 26.54
C GLN A 257 -19.17 -19.40 27.71
N ALA A 258 -18.40 -19.58 28.79
CA ALA A 258 -18.90 -20.23 30.00
C ALA A 258 -20.02 -19.39 30.63
N ASP A 259 -19.83 -18.08 30.79
CA ASP A 259 -20.82 -17.16 31.35
C ASP A 259 -22.10 -17.08 30.50
N ALA A 260 -21.97 -17.16 29.17
CA ALA A 260 -23.12 -17.20 28.26
C ALA A 260 -23.88 -18.54 28.33
N ARG A 261 -23.17 -19.66 28.50
CA ARG A 261 -23.79 -20.97 28.73
C ARG A 261 -24.49 -21.03 30.08
N ASP A 262 -23.89 -20.49 31.12
CA ASP A 262 -24.48 -20.43 32.46
C ASP A 262 -25.74 -19.55 32.47
N ARG A 263 -25.75 -18.44 31.72
CA ARG A 263 -26.95 -17.62 31.49
C ARG A 263 -28.03 -18.33 30.68
N ALA A 264 -27.68 -19.15 29.69
CA ALA A 264 -28.64 -19.93 28.91
C ALA A 264 -29.18 -21.15 29.68
N CYS A 265 -28.43 -21.65 30.68
CA CYS A 265 -28.82 -22.74 31.55
C CYS A 265 -29.51 -22.27 32.85
N ALA A 266 -29.57 -20.97 33.12
CA ALA A 266 -30.37 -20.43 34.20
C ALA A 266 -31.86 -20.69 33.88
N PRO A 267 -32.58 -21.47 34.71
CA PRO A 267 -34.00 -21.72 34.48
C PRO A 267 -34.75 -20.40 34.54
N ASP A 268 -35.77 -20.29 33.68
CA ASP A 268 -36.74 -19.22 33.57
C ASP A 268 -37.36 -18.90 34.95
N GLN A 269 -36.72 -18.01 35.71
CA GLN A 269 -37.31 -17.36 36.87
C GLN A 269 -37.60 -15.91 36.49
N ALA A 270 -38.56 -15.74 35.59
CA ALA A 270 -39.33 -14.51 35.48
C ALA A 270 -40.75 -14.80 35.94
N ASP A 271 -40.90 -14.91 37.26
CA ASP A 271 -42.17 -14.60 37.90
C ASP A 271 -42.33 -13.08 37.93
N ALA A 272 -43.57 -12.64 37.76
CA ALA A 272 -43.98 -11.27 37.50
C ALA A 272 -43.43 -10.23 38.50
N ARG A 273 -42.99 -9.07 37.99
CA ARG A 273 -43.40 -7.72 38.47
C ARG A 273 -42.69 -6.59 37.71
N ASP A 274 -43.47 -5.53 37.52
CA ASP A 274 -43.10 -4.15 37.20
C ASP A 274 -42.65 -3.79 35.77
N GLN A 275 -43.68 -3.73 34.90
CA GLN A 275 -43.78 -2.67 33.90
C GLN A 275 -44.18 -1.35 34.59
N ALA A 276 -43.21 -0.51 34.93
CA ALA A 276 -43.40 0.94 35.03
C ALA A 276 -42.03 1.62 35.01
N ASP A 277 -41.97 2.79 34.37
CA ASP A 277 -40.89 3.77 34.42
C ASP A 277 -39.56 3.41 33.73
N ALA A 278 -39.45 3.82 32.46
CA ALA A 278 -38.63 4.99 32.12
C ALA A 278 -38.61 5.17 30.59
N ARG A 279 -39.47 6.09 30.14
CA ARG A 279 -39.13 6.94 29.00
C ARG A 279 -37.90 7.76 29.40
N ASP A 280 -37.13 8.14 28.39
CA ASP A 280 -36.10 9.19 28.43
C ASP A 280 -34.63 8.73 28.51
N GLN A 281 -34.14 8.19 27.39
CA GLN A 281 -32.76 8.43 26.95
C GLN A 281 -32.61 8.16 25.45
N ALA A 282 -33.17 9.07 24.66
CA ALA A 282 -32.65 9.35 23.34
C ALA A 282 -31.42 10.27 23.49
N ASP A 283 -30.50 10.13 22.53
CA ASP A 283 -29.45 11.08 22.18
C ASP A 283 -28.07 10.97 22.89
N ARG A 284 -27.30 9.95 22.47
CA ARG A 284 -25.85 10.06 22.26
C ARG A 284 -25.41 9.25 21.04
N PRO A 285 -24.86 9.86 19.97
CA PRO A 285 -24.23 9.10 18.91
C PRO A 285 -22.87 8.60 19.40
N SER A 286 -22.84 7.38 19.91
CA SER A 286 -21.61 6.60 20.05
C SER A 286 -21.04 6.35 18.67
N MET A 287 -19.79 6.75 18.45
CA MET A 287 -19.02 6.54 17.23
C MET A 287 -18.63 5.05 17.14
N GLY A 288 -19.63 4.19 16.98
CA GLY A 288 -19.48 2.74 16.87
C GLY A 288 -18.96 2.35 15.50
N LEU A 289 -17.83 1.66 15.49
CA LEU A 289 -17.31 0.90 14.36
C LEU A 289 -18.35 -0.16 13.92
N ILE A 290 -19.24 0.18 12.99
CA ILE A 290 -20.16 -0.81 12.41
C ILE A 290 -19.40 -1.60 11.35
N SER A 291 -19.10 -2.87 11.66
CA SER A 291 -18.70 -3.88 10.69
C SER A 291 -19.79 -4.00 9.61
N ARG A 292 -19.39 -3.89 8.34
CA ARG A 292 -20.33 -3.97 7.20
C ARG A 292 -20.88 -5.38 6.94
N ASP A 293 -20.35 -6.41 7.61
CA ASP A 293 -20.74 -7.82 7.39
C ASP A 293 -21.39 -8.47 8.63
N GLY A 294 -21.66 -7.73 9.71
CA GLY A 294 -22.36 -8.26 10.89
C GLY A 294 -21.61 -9.37 11.65
N LEU A 295 -20.36 -9.67 11.27
CA LEU A 295 -19.51 -10.59 12.00
C LEU A 295 -19.04 -9.95 13.30
N SER A 296 -19.01 -10.73 14.37
CA SER A 296 -18.31 -10.29 15.57
C SER A 296 -16.84 -10.04 15.21
N LEU A 297 -16.21 -9.07 15.89
CA LEU A 297 -14.79 -8.75 15.71
C LEU A 297 -13.91 -10.02 15.78
N ARG A 298 -14.26 -10.96 16.65
CA ARG A 298 -13.58 -12.25 16.79
C ARG A 298 -13.64 -13.07 15.51
N ALA A 299 -14.83 -13.20 14.91
CA ALA A 299 -15.01 -13.95 13.67
C ALA A 299 -14.22 -13.31 12.52
N GLU A 300 -14.13 -11.97 12.47
CA GLU A 300 -13.30 -11.28 11.47
C GLU A 300 -11.80 -11.53 11.67
N VAL A 301 -11.30 -11.38 12.90
CA VAL A 301 -9.89 -11.62 13.25
C VAL A 301 -9.49 -13.05 12.87
N GLU A 302 -10.32 -14.02 13.26
CA GLU A 302 -10.07 -15.43 12.99
C GLU A 302 -10.17 -15.75 11.49
N HIS A 303 -11.14 -15.15 10.78
CA HIS A 303 -11.24 -15.27 9.32
C HIS A 303 -9.97 -14.76 8.64
N LEU A 304 -9.45 -13.59 9.03
CA LEU A 304 -8.22 -13.03 8.45
C LEU A 304 -6.98 -13.83 8.82
N ALA A 305 -6.87 -14.32 10.06
CA ALA A 305 -5.76 -15.18 10.49
C ALA A 305 -5.70 -16.45 9.63
N ARG A 306 -6.85 -17.10 9.39
CA ARG A 306 -6.93 -18.27 8.50
C ARG A 306 -6.67 -17.92 7.04
N ALA A 307 -7.32 -16.89 6.51
CA ALA A 307 -7.20 -16.52 5.10
C ALA A 307 -5.76 -16.12 4.71
N SER A 308 -5.03 -15.46 5.62
CA SER A 308 -3.63 -15.09 5.43
C SER A 308 -2.62 -16.18 5.79
N GLY A 309 -3.04 -17.21 6.52
CA GLY A 309 -2.14 -18.19 7.14
C GLY A 309 -1.27 -17.60 8.27
N GLN A 310 -1.64 -16.45 8.82
CA GLN A 310 -0.84 -15.71 9.81
C GLN A 310 -1.48 -15.74 11.20
N ALA A 311 -1.07 -16.70 12.02
CA ALA A 311 -1.64 -16.91 13.35
C ALA A 311 -1.50 -15.70 14.29
N TRP A 312 -0.45 -14.88 14.12
CA TRP A 312 -0.24 -13.68 14.94
C TRP A 312 -1.40 -12.67 14.83
N VAL A 313 -2.20 -12.70 13.75
CA VAL A 313 -3.35 -11.80 13.58
C VAL A 313 -4.38 -11.97 14.71
N ARG A 314 -4.46 -13.15 15.34
CA ARG A 314 -5.37 -13.42 16.47
C ARG A 314 -5.17 -12.49 17.67
N GLY A 315 -3.95 -11.99 17.87
CA GLY A 315 -3.63 -11.03 18.91
C GLY A 315 -4.03 -9.59 18.62
N ALA A 316 -4.58 -9.28 17.45
CA ALA A 316 -4.88 -7.92 17.01
C ALA A 316 -6.09 -7.32 17.72
N SER A 317 -5.96 -6.17 18.39
CA SER A 317 -7.07 -5.53 19.09
C SER A 317 -8.26 -5.23 18.19
N ALA A 318 -7.98 -4.85 16.93
CA ALA A 318 -8.96 -4.72 15.87
C ALA A 318 -8.36 -5.13 14.52
N VAL A 319 -9.21 -5.37 13.53
CA VAL A 319 -8.81 -5.56 12.14
C VAL A 319 -9.65 -4.71 11.19
N ARG A 320 -9.07 -4.40 10.03
CA ARG A 320 -9.78 -3.84 8.88
C ARG A 320 -9.36 -4.56 7.63
N SER A 321 -10.31 -5.02 6.83
CA SER A 321 -10.05 -5.67 5.56
C SER A 321 -10.88 -5.07 4.44
N TRP A 322 -10.36 -5.17 3.23
CA TRP A 322 -11.04 -4.76 2.00
C TRP A 322 -11.07 -5.95 1.08
N SER A 323 -12.26 -6.29 0.58
CA SER A 323 -12.47 -7.43 -0.30
C SER A 323 -13.37 -7.06 -1.47
N VAL A 324 -13.29 -7.86 -2.53
CA VAL A 324 -14.13 -7.73 -3.72
C VAL A 324 -14.68 -9.11 -4.10
N PRO A 325 -15.90 -9.22 -4.65
CA PRO A 325 -16.40 -10.48 -5.20
C PRO A 325 -15.46 -11.04 -6.28
N THR A 326 -15.30 -12.37 -6.31
CA THR A 326 -14.55 -13.10 -7.35
C THR A 326 -15.17 -12.93 -8.75
N THR A 327 -16.45 -12.55 -8.81
CA THR A 327 -17.19 -12.26 -10.04
C THR A 327 -17.06 -10.81 -10.50
N ALA A 328 -16.33 -9.96 -9.77
CA ALA A 328 -16.20 -8.55 -10.13
C ALA A 328 -15.46 -8.35 -11.46
N SER A 329 -15.83 -7.31 -12.20
CA SER A 329 -15.15 -6.96 -13.44
C SER A 329 -13.73 -6.46 -13.19
N ALA A 330 -12.86 -6.54 -14.20
CA ALA A 330 -11.49 -6.04 -14.12
C ALA A 330 -11.42 -4.57 -13.67
N SER A 331 -12.31 -3.71 -14.18
CA SER A 331 -12.35 -2.31 -13.78
C SER A 331 -12.66 -2.15 -12.28
N VAL A 332 -13.63 -2.90 -11.77
CA VAL A 332 -14.01 -2.86 -10.35
C VAL A 332 -12.87 -3.37 -9.47
N ILE A 333 -12.21 -4.46 -9.86
CA ILE A 333 -11.03 -5.01 -9.17
C ILE A 333 -9.91 -3.97 -9.11
N GLY A 334 -9.57 -3.34 -10.24
CA GLY A 334 -8.53 -2.33 -10.31
C GLY A 334 -8.79 -1.14 -9.39
N THR A 335 -10.01 -0.58 -9.43
CA THR A 335 -10.42 0.50 -8.52
C THR A 335 -10.40 0.07 -7.07
N ALA A 336 -10.91 -1.13 -6.75
CA ALA A 336 -10.94 -1.65 -5.39
C ALA A 336 -9.54 -1.86 -4.81
N LEU A 337 -8.58 -2.34 -5.62
CA LEU A 337 -7.18 -2.51 -5.23
C LEU A 337 -6.54 -1.17 -4.82
N TRP A 338 -6.66 -0.15 -5.67
CA TRP A 338 -6.15 1.19 -5.36
C TRP A 338 -6.78 1.75 -4.07
N ASN A 339 -8.10 1.70 -3.96
CA ASN A 339 -8.82 2.22 -2.80
C ASN A 339 -8.45 1.48 -1.51
N ALA A 340 -8.33 0.15 -1.56
CA ALA A 340 -7.94 -0.66 -0.41
C ALA A 340 -6.56 -0.28 0.11
N HIS A 341 -5.56 -0.18 -0.78
CA HIS A 341 -4.19 0.14 -0.37
C HIS A 341 -4.03 1.61 0.07
N LEU A 342 -4.71 2.56 -0.60
CA LEU A 342 -4.73 3.97 -0.17
C LEU A 342 -5.36 4.11 1.23
N ALA A 343 -6.49 3.44 1.48
CA ALA A 343 -7.15 3.48 2.79
C ALA A 343 -6.27 2.85 3.89
N ALA A 344 -5.65 1.72 3.60
CA ALA A 344 -4.73 1.04 4.53
C ALA A 344 -3.49 1.88 4.85
N ALA A 345 -2.88 2.52 3.84
CA ALA A 345 -1.77 3.44 4.02
C ALA A 345 -2.17 4.65 4.88
N GLY A 346 -3.35 5.25 4.61
CA GLY A 346 -3.88 6.34 5.41
C GLY A 346 -4.13 5.97 6.88
N LEU A 347 -4.57 4.75 7.17
CA LEU A 347 -4.67 4.24 8.54
C LEU A 347 -3.29 4.07 9.19
N CYS A 348 -2.32 3.52 8.47
CA CYS A 348 -0.95 3.35 8.96
C CYS A 348 -0.28 4.69 9.29
N TYR A 349 -0.48 5.72 8.46
CA TYR A 349 0.16 7.04 8.64
C TYR A 349 -0.53 7.86 9.72
N ARG A 350 -1.86 7.80 9.83
CA ARG A 350 -2.58 8.41 10.95
C ARG A 350 -2.19 7.81 12.30
N ALA A 351 -2.16 6.48 12.39
CA ALA A 351 -1.71 5.83 13.62
C ALA A 351 -0.28 6.23 14.03
N ALA A 352 0.61 6.46 13.04
CA ALA A 352 1.96 6.96 13.29
C ALA A 352 1.97 8.41 13.81
N LEU A 353 1.04 9.24 13.35
CA LEU A 353 0.89 10.62 13.79
C LEU A 353 0.30 10.71 15.20
N ASP A 354 -0.74 9.92 15.45
CA ASP A 354 -1.50 9.96 16.70
C ASP A 354 -0.76 9.25 17.85
N GLY A 355 0.09 8.26 17.54
CA GLY A 355 0.89 7.50 18.51
C GLY A 355 0.09 6.56 19.44
N GLY A 356 -1.24 6.54 19.34
CA GLY A 356 -2.12 5.80 20.25
C GLY A 356 -2.33 4.32 19.94
N CYS A 357 -1.89 3.82 18.77
CA CYS A 357 -1.97 2.40 18.44
C CYS A 357 -0.88 1.96 17.45
N GLY A 358 -0.49 0.69 17.55
CA GLY A 358 0.35 0.04 16.57
C GLY A 358 -0.47 -0.48 15.37
N VAL A 359 0.02 -0.29 14.15
CA VAL A 359 -0.65 -0.80 12.94
C VAL A 359 0.31 -1.61 12.08
N ARG A 360 -0.16 -2.80 11.67
CA ARG A 360 0.59 -3.73 10.83
C ARG A 360 -0.25 -4.20 9.64
N PRO A 361 0.21 -3.98 8.39
CA PRO A 361 -0.40 -4.60 7.23
C PRO A 361 -0.34 -6.12 7.28
N VAL A 362 -1.42 -6.77 6.87
CA VAL A 362 -1.54 -8.22 6.72
C VAL A 362 -1.52 -8.55 5.23
N SER A 363 -0.85 -9.64 4.85
CA SER A 363 -0.65 -10.02 3.46
C SER A 363 -0.79 -11.53 3.26
N GLY A 364 -0.60 -12.01 2.03
CA GLY A 364 -0.58 -13.46 1.75
C GLY A 364 -1.94 -14.13 1.78
N PHE A 365 -3.02 -13.40 1.49
CA PHE A 365 -4.38 -13.95 1.50
C PHE A 365 -4.58 -14.99 0.40
N SER A 366 -5.14 -16.12 0.77
CA SER A 366 -5.77 -17.06 -0.16
C SER A 366 -7.21 -16.62 -0.46
N SER A 367 -7.76 -17.03 -1.60
CA SER A 367 -9.18 -16.78 -1.90
C SER A 367 -10.06 -17.53 -0.90
N THR A 368 -11.05 -16.85 -0.30
CA THR A 368 -11.99 -17.44 0.65
C THR A 368 -13.42 -17.05 0.29
N GLY A 369 -14.32 -18.04 0.21
CA GLY A 369 -15.77 -17.80 0.18
C GLY A 369 -16.27 -16.88 -0.95
N GLY A 370 -15.77 -17.05 -2.18
CA GLY A 370 -16.23 -16.28 -3.33
C GLY A 370 -15.79 -14.82 -3.35
N ARG A 371 -14.87 -14.41 -2.47
CA ARG A 371 -14.27 -13.07 -2.44
C ARG A 371 -12.75 -13.15 -2.44
N TRP A 372 -12.11 -12.10 -2.98
CA TRP A 372 -10.68 -11.88 -2.80
C TRP A 372 -10.47 -10.79 -1.75
N ILE A 373 -9.69 -11.07 -0.72
CA ILE A 373 -9.22 -10.06 0.24
C ILE A 373 -8.04 -9.34 -0.41
N LEU A 374 -8.26 -8.08 -0.77
CA LEU A 374 -7.28 -7.25 -1.47
C LEU A 374 -6.21 -6.71 -0.52
N HIS A 375 -6.62 -6.37 0.71
CA HIS A 375 -5.72 -5.91 1.76
C HIS A 375 -6.36 -6.06 3.14
N ALA A 376 -5.54 -6.10 4.19
CA ALA A 376 -6.01 -5.87 5.55
C ALA A 376 -4.92 -5.24 6.42
N VAL A 377 -5.35 -4.62 7.53
CA VAL A 377 -4.48 -4.11 8.58
C VAL A 377 -4.95 -4.63 9.93
N ALA A 378 -3.99 -4.97 10.78
CA ALA A 378 -4.18 -5.38 12.16
C ALA A 378 -3.72 -4.24 13.09
N PHE A 379 -4.53 -3.98 14.12
CA PHE A 379 -4.27 -2.97 15.13
C PHE A 379 -3.80 -3.61 16.43
N LEU A 380 -2.95 -2.90 17.15
CA LEU A 380 -2.45 -3.27 18.46
C LEU A 380 -2.65 -2.07 19.38
N ASP A 381 -3.57 -2.18 20.35
CA ASP A 381 -3.76 -1.13 21.36
C ASP A 381 -2.45 -0.92 22.13
N SER A 382 -2.10 0.31 22.46
CA SER A 382 -0.91 0.59 23.28
C SER A 382 -1.00 -0.15 24.64
N PRO A 383 0.07 -0.80 25.10
CA PRO A 383 0.09 -1.39 26.43
C PRO A 383 -0.11 -0.27 27.47
N GLY A 384 -1.30 -0.21 28.07
CA GLY A 384 -1.68 0.82 29.06
C GLY A 384 -2.88 1.70 28.68
N GLY A 385 -3.49 1.51 27.51
CA GLY A 385 -4.78 2.15 27.21
C GLY A 385 -5.88 1.55 28.09
N SER A 386 -6.33 2.30 29.09
CA SER A 386 -7.53 2.00 29.86
C SER A 386 -8.72 1.78 28.90
N ARG A 387 -9.29 0.58 28.92
CA ARG A 387 -10.56 0.29 28.27
C ARG A 387 -11.72 0.80 29.11
#